data_AF-A0A1H0EF40-F1
#
_entry.id   AF-A0A1H0EF40-F1
#
_cell.length_a   1.000
_cell.length_b   1.000
_cell.length_c   1.000
_cell.angle_alpha   90.00
_cell.angle_beta   90.00
_cell.angle_gamma   90.00
#
_symmetry.space_group_name_H-M   'P 1'
#
loop_
_entity.id
_entity.type
_entity.pdbx_description
1 polymer ?
#
loop_
_entity_poly.entity_id
_entity_poly.type
_entity_poly.pdbx_seq_one_letter_code
_entity_poly.pdbx_strand_id
1 'polypeptide(L)'
;MHDFSAFFSEKLKCVFCLICLKAMSKCLSLPGIQKVWYIPCNRLPDDVVYRAVAGIPISLQETPTIITLNGEAVCEVEQSFDNNSYIEKAKLQFLTLDDVPADQHPTFVIKTANNELYLLGAKERPYPTVKITSSTGQPDGDASVRKYEVSFTARKALALCTG
;
A
#
# COMPACT_ATOMS: atom_id res chain seq x y z
N MET A 1 28.12 -11.14 -31.67
CA MET A 1 27.23 -9.98 -31.83
C MET A 1 26.50 -9.77 -30.50
N HIS A 2 26.94 -8.75 -29.75
CA HIS A 2 26.27 -7.95 -28.70
C HIS A 2 25.20 -8.66 -27.84
N ASP A 3 25.41 -8.99 -26.56
CA ASP A 3 25.65 -8.14 -25.37
C ASP A 3 24.75 -6.90 -25.31
N PHE A 4 23.69 -6.97 -24.49
CA PHE A 4 23.08 -5.86 -23.75
C PHE A 4 22.04 -6.40 -22.76
N SER A 5 22.37 -6.49 -21.47
CA SER A 5 21.48 -6.17 -20.33
C SER A 5 22.10 -6.57 -18.99
N ALA A 6 23.25 -5.96 -18.68
CA ALA A 6 23.55 -5.60 -17.31
C ALA A 6 22.81 -4.30 -16.99
N PHE A 7 21.84 -4.31 -16.07
CA PHE A 7 21.61 -3.27 -15.05
C PHE A 7 20.31 -3.58 -14.27
N PHE A 8 20.43 -4.24 -13.12
CA PHE A 8 20.08 -3.55 -11.87
C PHE A 8 20.69 -4.29 -10.67
N SER A 9 21.72 -3.67 -10.13
CA SER A 9 22.37 -3.94 -8.85
C SER A 9 21.36 -4.12 -7.72
N GLU A 10 21.65 -5.13 -6.90
CA GLU A 10 21.76 -5.04 -5.44
C GLU A 10 20.77 -4.13 -4.70
N LYS A 11 19.78 -4.76 -4.07
CA LYS A 11 19.78 -4.79 -2.59
C LYS A 11 18.98 -5.98 -2.07
N LEU A 12 19.71 -6.79 -1.32
CA LEU A 12 19.25 -7.89 -0.48
C LEU A 12 17.98 -7.54 0.31
N LYS A 13 16.96 -8.41 0.23
CA LYS A 13 16.19 -8.98 1.37
C LYS A 13 15.07 -9.93 0.87
N CYS A 14 15.39 -10.82 -0.05
CA CYS A 14 14.63 -12.07 -0.22
C CYS A 14 15.53 -13.23 0.24
N VAL A 15 15.90 -13.20 1.53
CA VAL A 15 16.53 -14.35 2.16
C VAL A 15 15.40 -15.28 2.56
N PHE A 16 15.43 -16.50 2.02
CA PHE A 16 14.48 -17.61 2.16
C PHE A 16 13.17 -17.52 1.36
N CYS A 17 13.19 -18.03 0.12
CA CYS A 17 12.42 -19.24 -0.22
C CYS A 17 12.77 -19.68 -1.65
N LEU A 18 13.75 -20.58 -1.81
CA LEU A 18 14.23 -21.04 -3.11
C LEU A 18 13.89 -22.51 -3.42
N ILE A 19 12.88 -23.13 -2.77
CA ILE A 19 12.56 -24.56 -3.01
C ILE A 19 11.06 -24.89 -3.18
N CYS A 20 10.11 -23.95 -3.04
CA CYS A 20 8.68 -24.28 -3.30
C CYS A 20 8.24 -23.98 -4.74
N LEU A 21 8.59 -24.93 -5.61
CA LEU A 21 8.03 -25.18 -6.94
C LEU A 21 6.49 -25.33 -6.88
N LYS A 22 5.77 -24.60 -7.75
CA LYS A 22 4.32 -24.69 -8.06
C LYS A 22 3.34 -24.29 -6.94
N ALA A 23 2.54 -23.24 -7.21
CA ALA A 23 1.60 -22.53 -6.33
C ALA A 23 2.23 -21.56 -5.31
N MET A 24 2.85 -20.48 -5.79
CA MET A 24 3.38 -19.41 -4.94
C MET A 24 2.42 -18.22 -4.93
N SER A 25 1.67 -18.06 -3.83
CA SER A 25 1.14 -16.75 -3.48
C SER A 25 2.34 -15.84 -3.17
N LYS A 26 2.64 -14.87 -4.04
CA LYS A 26 3.82 -14.02 -3.84
C LYS A 26 3.48 -12.96 -2.79
N CYS A 27 4.06 -13.07 -1.60
CA CYS A 27 3.96 -12.06 -0.55
C CYS A 27 5.14 -11.08 -0.65
N LEU A 28 4.87 -9.82 -1.00
CA LEU A 28 5.85 -8.75 -1.11
C LEU A 28 5.61 -7.72 0.00
N SER A 29 6.63 -7.38 0.78
CA SER A 29 6.55 -6.30 1.76
C SER A 29 7.28 -5.06 1.25
N LEU A 30 6.71 -3.87 1.44
CA LEU A 30 7.36 -2.62 1.01
C LEU A 30 8.54 -2.26 1.93
N PRO A 31 9.70 -1.87 1.37
CA PRO A 31 10.89 -1.58 2.17
C PRO A 31 10.75 -0.24 2.89
N GLY A 32 10.70 -0.29 4.22
CA GLY A 32 10.83 0.87 5.12
C GLY A 32 9.91 2.03 4.77
N ILE A 33 8.66 1.98 5.21
CA ILE A 33 7.69 3.06 4.98
C ILE A 33 8.11 4.28 5.80
N GLN A 34 8.37 5.40 5.12
CA GLN A 34 8.76 6.64 5.78
C GLN A 34 7.57 7.54 6.10
N LYS A 35 6.62 7.63 5.16
CA LYS A 35 5.46 8.51 5.29
C LYS A 35 4.23 7.85 4.68
N VAL A 36 3.09 8.11 5.30
CA VAL A 36 1.79 7.74 4.77
C VAL A 36 0.94 9.00 4.71
N TRP A 37 0.19 9.13 3.63
CA TRP A 37 -0.85 10.12 3.48
C TRP A 37 -2.16 9.46 3.12
N TYR A 38 -3.25 10.19 3.28
CA TYR A 38 -4.53 9.77 2.72
C TYR A 38 -5.12 10.82 1.76
N ILE A 39 -5.89 10.32 0.81
CA ILE A 39 -6.67 11.11 -0.15
C ILE A 39 -8.06 10.46 -0.26
N PRO A 40 -9.15 11.23 -0.19
CA PRO A 40 -10.49 10.70 -0.42
C PRO A 40 -10.63 10.14 -1.85
N CYS A 41 -11.29 8.98 -2.01
CA CYS A 41 -11.38 8.29 -3.31
C CYS A 41 -11.99 9.14 -4.43
N ASN A 42 -12.90 10.07 -4.10
CA ASN A 42 -13.55 10.96 -5.07
C ASN A 42 -12.59 11.92 -5.77
N ARG A 43 -11.38 12.09 -5.23
CA ARG A 43 -10.35 13.01 -5.74
C ARG A 43 -9.27 12.31 -6.54
N LEU A 44 -9.33 10.98 -6.63
CA LEU A 44 -8.44 10.22 -7.49
C LEU A 44 -8.91 10.29 -8.96
N PRO A 45 -7.96 10.14 -9.91
CA PRO A 45 -8.33 9.95 -11.30
C PRO A 45 -9.12 8.65 -11.49
N ASP A 46 -9.88 8.58 -12.57
CA ASP A 46 -10.54 7.35 -12.98
C ASP A 46 -9.53 6.35 -13.57
N ASP A 47 -9.91 5.07 -13.53
CA ASP A 47 -9.17 3.91 -14.03
C ASP A 47 -7.83 3.65 -13.34
N VAL A 48 -7.73 3.98 -12.05
CA VAL A 48 -6.52 3.81 -11.22
C VAL A 48 -5.97 2.38 -11.32
N VAL A 49 -6.83 1.38 -11.17
CA VAL A 49 -6.42 -0.04 -11.21
C VAL A 49 -5.93 -0.44 -12.60
N TYR A 50 -6.59 0.01 -13.67
CA TYR A 50 -6.18 -0.31 -15.05
C TYR A 50 -4.83 0.33 -15.40
N ARG A 51 -4.62 1.59 -14.98
CA ARG A 51 -3.33 2.27 -15.13
C ARG A 51 -2.22 1.53 -14.38
N ALA A 52 -2.51 1.09 -13.16
CA ALA A 52 -1.58 0.32 -12.35
C ALA A 52 -1.20 -1.02 -13.02
N VAL A 53 -2.18 -1.73 -13.59
CA VAL A 53 -1.94 -2.96 -14.38
C VAL A 53 -1.11 -2.66 -15.63
N ALA A 54 -1.35 -1.53 -16.29
CA ALA A 54 -0.60 -1.09 -17.46
C ALA A 54 0.81 -0.53 -17.14
N GLY A 55 1.16 -0.40 -15.86
CA GLY A 55 2.43 0.20 -15.43
C GLY A 55 2.49 1.72 -15.62
N ILE A 56 1.34 2.39 -15.77
CA ILE A 56 1.25 3.83 -15.96
C ILE A 56 1.19 4.50 -14.58
N PRO A 57 2.13 5.42 -14.25
CA PRO A 57 2.10 6.13 -12.99
C PRO A 57 0.88 7.06 -12.91
N ILE A 58 0.33 7.16 -11.70
CA ILE A 58 -0.87 7.94 -11.41
C ILE A 58 -0.45 9.32 -10.92
N SER A 59 -0.86 10.35 -11.65
CA SER A 59 -0.65 11.74 -11.23
C SER A 59 -1.73 12.13 -10.23
N LEU A 60 -1.31 12.48 -9.02
CA LEU A 60 -2.20 13.02 -7.99
C LEU A 60 -2.38 14.52 -8.25
N GLN A 61 -3.61 14.94 -8.52
CA GLN A 61 -3.93 16.36 -8.75
C GLN A 61 -4.16 17.13 -7.44
N GLU A 62 -4.48 16.41 -6.37
CA GLU A 62 -4.84 16.99 -5.07
C GLU A 62 -3.73 16.79 -4.04
N THR A 63 -3.60 17.73 -3.11
CA THR A 63 -2.62 17.67 -2.03
C THR A 63 -3.03 16.60 -1.01
N PRO A 64 -2.24 15.52 -0.84
CA PRO A 64 -2.52 14.49 0.16
C PRO A 64 -2.43 15.01 1.60
N THR A 65 -3.33 14.56 2.47
CA THR A 65 -3.27 14.89 3.90
C THR A 65 -2.27 13.99 4.61
N ILE A 66 -1.32 14.60 5.32
CA ILE A 66 -0.24 13.89 6.01
C ILE A 66 -0.78 13.16 7.23
N ILE A 67 -0.43 11.88 7.38
CA ILE A 67 -0.69 11.11 8.59
C ILE A 67 0.60 11.04 9.40
N THR A 68 0.52 11.44 10.66
CA THR A 68 1.61 11.34 11.63
C THR A 68 1.69 9.90 12.13
N LEU A 69 2.68 9.17 11.65
CA LEU A 69 2.91 7.78 12.06
C LEU A 69 3.48 7.74 13.48
N ASN A 70 2.84 6.98 14.36
CA ASN A 70 3.26 6.74 15.73
C ASN A 70 3.83 5.31 15.89
N GLY A 71 4.93 5.03 15.19
CA GLY A 71 5.57 3.72 15.13
C GLY A 71 5.97 3.33 13.71
N GLU A 72 6.28 2.05 13.50
CA GLU A 72 6.59 1.51 12.18
C GLU A 72 5.31 1.21 11.40
N ALA A 73 5.26 1.63 10.14
CA ALA A 73 4.21 1.25 9.20
C ALA A 73 4.68 0.06 8.37
N VAL A 74 3.79 -0.89 8.15
CA VAL A 74 4.06 -2.12 7.40
C VAL A 74 3.04 -2.25 6.28
N CYS A 75 3.50 -2.48 5.05
CA CYS A 75 2.63 -2.76 3.91
C CYS A 75 3.03 -4.10 3.31
N GLU A 76 2.08 -5.02 3.25
CA GLU A 76 2.24 -6.36 2.70
C GLU A 76 1.31 -6.51 1.51
N VAL A 77 1.80 -7.11 0.43
CA VAL A 77 1.04 -7.38 -0.78
C VAL A 77 1.07 -8.86 -1.04
N GLU A 78 -0.08 -9.50 -1.02
CA GLU A 78 -0.25 -10.92 -1.30
C GLU A 78 -0.84 -11.07 -2.69
N GLN A 79 -0.13 -11.72 -3.61
CA GLN A 79 -0.67 -12.06 -4.92
C GLN A 79 -1.27 -13.47 -4.88
N SER A 80 -2.54 -13.60 -5.25
CA SER A 80 -3.25 -14.87 -5.39
C SER A 80 -3.74 -15.06 -6.82
N PHE A 81 -3.78 -16.31 -7.29
CA PHE A 81 -4.38 -16.64 -8.58
C PHE A 81 -5.82 -17.12 -8.35
N ASP A 82 -6.78 -16.36 -8.85
CA ASP A 82 -8.21 -16.58 -8.64
C ASP A 82 -8.93 -16.51 -10.00
N ASN A 83 -9.77 -17.50 -10.31
CA ASN A 83 -10.61 -17.55 -11.52
C ASN A 83 -9.88 -17.12 -12.81
N ASN A 84 -8.75 -17.77 -13.10
CA ASN A 84 -7.96 -17.54 -14.31
C ASN A 84 -7.28 -16.15 -14.41
N SER A 85 -7.26 -15.37 -13.32
CA SER A 85 -6.63 -14.06 -13.25
C SER A 85 -5.74 -13.93 -12.00
N TYR A 86 -4.72 -13.07 -12.07
CA TYR A 86 -3.96 -12.69 -10.89
C TYR A 86 -4.65 -11.53 -10.16
N ILE A 87 -4.79 -11.67 -8.85
CA ILE A 87 -5.33 -10.65 -7.96
C ILE A 87 -4.25 -10.38 -6.91
N GLU A 88 -4.08 -9.12 -6.56
CA GLU A 88 -3.22 -8.67 -5.47
C GLU A 88 -4.08 -8.15 -4.32
N LYS A 89 -3.65 -8.46 -3.10
CA LYS A 89 -4.25 -7.99 -1.87
C LYS A 89 -3.18 -7.25 -1.07
N ALA A 90 -3.27 -5.93 -1.04
CA ALA A 90 -2.42 -5.09 -0.20
C ALA A 90 -3.06 -4.91 1.19
N LYS A 91 -2.25 -5.04 2.23
CA LYS A 91 -2.56 -4.78 3.63
C LYS A 91 -1.56 -3.77 4.15
N LEU A 92 -2.04 -2.57 4.44
CA LEU A 92 -1.25 -1.51 5.07
C LEU A 92 -1.67 -1.41 6.54
N GLN A 93 -0.71 -1.52 7.44
CA GLN A 93 -0.89 -1.38 8.88
C GLN A 93 -0.02 -0.25 9.39
N PHE A 94 -0.61 0.66 10.16
CA PHE A 94 0.12 1.72 10.83
C PHE A 94 -0.58 2.16 12.11
N LEU A 95 0.17 2.85 12.96
CA LEU A 95 -0.30 3.45 14.19
C LEU A 95 -0.30 4.96 14.00
N THR A 96 -1.34 5.65 14.45
CA THR A 96 -1.41 7.10 14.40
C THR A 96 -2.30 7.64 15.53
N LEU A 97 -2.11 8.93 15.85
CA LEU A 97 -3.00 9.71 16.69
C LEU A 97 -4.02 10.51 15.86
N ASP A 98 -3.79 10.64 14.55
CA ASP A 98 -4.65 11.37 13.65
C ASP A 98 -5.95 10.61 13.35
N ASP A 99 -7.02 11.35 13.12
CA ASP A 99 -8.32 10.80 12.74
C ASP A 99 -8.39 10.67 11.21
N VAL A 100 -8.32 9.42 10.72
CA VAL A 100 -8.51 9.13 9.30
C VAL A 100 -9.98 8.75 9.04
N PRO A 101 -10.70 9.47 8.16
CA PRO A 101 -12.11 9.24 7.91
C PRO A 101 -12.34 7.95 7.10
N ALA A 102 -12.57 6.83 7.79
CA ALA A 102 -12.82 5.53 7.16
C ALA A 102 -14.11 5.46 6.34
N ASP A 103 -15.13 6.26 6.69
CA ASP A 103 -16.45 6.28 6.04
C ASP A 103 -16.41 6.84 4.61
N GLN A 104 -15.34 7.55 4.24
CA GLN A 104 -15.18 8.18 2.93
C GLN A 104 -14.32 7.35 1.97
N HIS A 105 -14.10 6.07 2.28
CA HIS A 105 -13.24 5.16 1.49
C HIS A 105 -11.88 5.81 1.17
N PRO A 106 -11.10 6.21 2.18
CA PRO A 106 -9.85 6.91 1.95
C PRO A 106 -8.86 5.98 1.25
N THR A 107 -8.14 6.54 0.30
CA THR A 107 -7.00 5.89 -0.35
C THR A 107 -5.72 6.38 0.27
N PHE A 108 -4.69 5.55 0.26
CA PHE A 108 -3.46 5.82 1.00
C PHE A 108 -2.29 5.94 0.04
N VAL A 109 -1.52 7.00 0.21
CA VAL A 109 -0.25 7.20 -0.49
C VAL A 109 0.87 6.84 0.46
N ILE A 110 1.78 5.99 0.04
CA ILE A 110 2.87 5.44 0.84
C ILE A 110 4.18 5.89 0.19
N LYS A 111 5.03 6.57 0.96
CA LYS A 111 6.43 6.83 0.57
C LYS A 111 7.33 5.80 1.20
N THR A 112 8.03 5.06 0.35
CA THR A 112 9.05 4.10 0.80
C THR A 112 10.39 4.81 1.02
N ALA A 113 11.33 4.12 1.67
CA ALA A 113 12.68 4.62 1.86
C ALA A 113 13.45 4.85 0.55
N ASN A 114 12.98 4.25 -0.54
CA ASN A 114 13.55 4.41 -1.88
C ASN A 114 13.08 5.70 -2.58
N ASN A 115 12.34 6.58 -1.89
CA ASN A 115 11.68 7.77 -2.45
C ASN A 115 10.61 7.47 -3.51
N GLU A 116 10.14 6.23 -3.61
CA GLU A 116 9.02 5.86 -4.46
C GLU A 116 7.70 6.10 -3.74
N LEU A 117 6.69 6.53 -4.50
CA LEU A 117 5.34 6.76 -4.02
C LEU A 117 4.40 5.69 -4.57
N TYR A 118 3.70 5.02 -3.68
CA TYR A 118 2.71 4.02 -4.02
C TYR A 118 1.33 4.45 -3.55
N LEU A 119 0.34 4.32 -4.41
CA LEU A 119 -1.06 4.54 -4.09
C LEU A 119 -1.73 3.18 -3.82
N LEU A 120 -2.42 3.10 -2.69
CA LEU A 120 -3.23 1.97 -2.26
C LEU A 120 -4.70 2.42 -2.22
N GLY A 121 -5.51 1.79 -3.07
CA GLY A 121 -6.92 2.14 -3.25
C GLY A 121 -7.19 2.68 -4.65
N ALA A 122 -8.48 2.85 -4.94
CA ALA A 122 -8.96 3.35 -6.21
C ALA A 122 -10.26 4.14 -6.00
N LYS A 123 -10.63 4.93 -7.01
CA LYS A 123 -11.94 5.58 -7.07
C LYS A 123 -13.04 4.59 -7.46
N GLU A 124 -12.70 3.53 -8.18
CA GLU A 124 -13.61 2.47 -8.55
C GLU A 124 -13.70 1.39 -7.47
N ARG A 125 -14.82 0.67 -7.47
CA ARG A 125 -14.93 -0.57 -6.69
C ARG A 125 -13.96 -1.62 -7.23
N PRO A 126 -13.42 -2.49 -6.36
CA PRO A 126 -13.65 -2.57 -4.91
C PRO A 126 -12.95 -1.45 -4.14
N TYR A 127 -13.54 -0.97 -3.05
CA TYR A 127 -12.94 0.08 -2.20
C TYR A 127 -12.01 -0.52 -1.14
N PRO A 128 -11.01 0.24 -0.65
CA PRO A 128 -10.20 -0.18 0.47
C PRO A 128 -11.04 -0.29 1.75
N THR A 129 -10.86 -1.39 2.48
CA THR A 129 -11.48 -1.62 3.78
C THR A 129 -10.54 -1.12 4.87
N VAL A 130 -10.97 -0.12 5.64
CA VAL A 130 -10.20 0.42 6.76
C VAL A 130 -10.77 -0.13 8.06
N LYS A 131 -9.94 -0.84 8.83
CA LYS A 131 -10.27 -1.34 10.15
C LYS A 131 -9.49 -0.55 11.19
N ILE A 132 -10.22 0.13 12.07
CA ILE A 132 -9.65 0.94 13.14
C ILE A 132 -9.73 0.13 14.43
N THR A 133 -8.60 -0.03 15.10
CA THR A 133 -8.51 -0.61 16.43
C THR A 133 -7.93 0.44 17.36
N SER A 134 -8.77 1.04 18.19
CA SER A 134 -8.34 1.97 19.24
C SER A 134 -7.92 1.19 20.47
N SER A 135 -6.69 1.39 20.94
CA SER A 135 -6.31 0.96 22.28
C SER A 135 -6.71 2.07 23.25
N THR A 136 -7.72 1.84 24.07
CA THR A 136 -8.04 2.72 25.19
C THR A 136 -6.98 2.50 26.25
N GLY A 137 -6.05 3.45 26.40
CA GLY A 137 -5.07 3.43 27.47
C GLY A 137 -5.75 3.24 28.83
N GLN A 138 -5.09 2.52 29.73
CA GLN A 138 -5.47 2.50 31.14
C GLN A 138 -5.57 3.94 31.70
N PRO A 139 -6.33 4.18 32.79
CA PRO A 139 -6.58 5.52 33.35
C PRO A 139 -5.32 6.30 33.83
N ASP A 140 -4.11 5.78 33.62
CA ASP A 140 -2.82 6.35 34.03
C ASP A 140 -2.18 7.32 33.01
N GLY A 141 -2.93 7.77 31.99
CA GLY A 141 -2.52 8.91 31.16
C GLY A 141 -1.69 8.60 29.91
N ASP A 142 -1.72 7.37 29.40
CA ASP A 142 -1.14 7.05 28.09
C ASP A 142 -2.04 7.56 26.95
N ALA A 143 -1.44 8.20 25.94
CA ALA A 143 -2.17 8.76 24.81
C ALA A 143 -2.86 7.66 24.01
N SER A 144 -4.15 7.82 23.68
CA SER A 144 -4.89 6.80 22.93
C SER A 144 -4.37 6.71 21.48
N VAL A 145 -3.52 5.72 21.22
CA VAL A 145 -3.03 5.40 19.87
C VAL A 145 -4.05 4.54 19.14
N ARG A 146 -4.29 4.86 17.87
CA ARG A 146 -5.19 4.12 16.98
C ARG A 146 -4.37 3.32 15.99
N LYS A 147 -4.66 2.02 15.89
CA LYS A 147 -4.12 1.14 14.87
C LYS A 147 -5.07 1.11 13.68
N TYR A 148 -4.57 1.50 12.52
CA TYR A 148 -5.27 1.41 11.26
C TYR A 148 -4.76 0.21 10.47
N GLU A 149 -5.68 -0.63 10.01
CA GLU A 149 -5.41 -1.75 9.11
C GLU A 149 -6.25 -1.56 7.86
N VAL A 150 -5.59 -1.25 6.76
CA VAL A 150 -6.21 -1.00 5.46
C VAL A 150 -5.99 -2.21 4.58
N SER A 151 -7.05 -2.84 4.10
CA SER A 151 -7.00 -3.97 3.18
C SER A 151 -7.63 -3.58 1.83
N PHE A 152 -6.89 -3.79 0.74
CA PHE A 152 -7.36 -3.51 -0.61
C PHE A 152 -7.04 -4.68 -1.54
N THR A 153 -8.05 -5.18 -2.23
CA THR A 153 -7.93 -6.32 -3.14
C THR A 153 -8.31 -5.89 -4.54
N ALA A 154 -7.39 -5.97 -5.50
CA ALA A 154 -7.63 -5.61 -6.89
C ALA A 154 -6.71 -6.40 -7.83
N ARG A 155 -6.89 -6.30 -9.15
CA ARG A 155 -5.92 -6.90 -10.11
C ARG A 155 -4.50 -6.43 -9.86
N LYS A 156 -4.36 -5.15 -9.50
CA LYS A 156 -3.13 -4.53 -9.01
C LYS A 156 -3.48 -3.69 -7.79
N ALA A 157 -2.96 -4.06 -6.64
CA ALA A 157 -3.37 -3.41 -5.38
C ALA A 157 -2.56 -2.14 -5.07
N LEU A 158 -1.32 -2.08 -5.57
CA LEU A 158 -0.45 -0.91 -5.48
C LEU A 158 -0.24 -0.31 -6.88
N ALA A 159 -0.52 0.97 -7.00
CA ALA A 159 -0.20 1.75 -8.19
C ALA A 159 0.99 2.65 -7.91
N LEU A 160 1.90 2.79 -8.88
CA LEU A 160 2.91 3.84 -8.79
C LEU A 160 2.22 5.19 -8.95
N CYS A 161 2.60 6.16 -8.13
CA CYS A 161 2.08 7.51 -8.23
C CYS A 161 3.18 8.55 -8.24
N THR A 162 2.85 9.70 -8.80
CA THR A 162 3.72 10.87 -8.91
C THR A 162 2.92 12.06 -8.43
N GLY A 163 3.47 12.79 -7.46
CA GLY A 163 2.91 14.01 -6.89
C GLY A 163 4.00 14.99 -6.51
#